data_AF-A0A645IZN0-F1
#
_entry.id   AF-A0A645IZN0-F1
#
_cell.length_a   1.000
_cell.length_b   1.000
_cell.length_c   1.000
_cell.angle_alpha   90.00
_cell.angle_beta   90.00
_cell.angle_gamma   90.00
#
_symmetry.space_group_name_H-M   'P 1'
#
loop_
_entity.id
_entity.type
_entity.pdbx_description
1 polymer ?
#
loop_
_entity_poly.entity_id
_entity_poly.type
_entity_poly.pdbx_seq_one_letter_code
_entity_poly.pdbx_strand_id
1 'polypeptide(L)' 'MSSKDFCKELLYDQKVAVVPGTAFGECGEGFIRCSYANTIEDIKIALERIEIFVKKHIK' A
#
# COMPACT_ATOMS: atom_id res chain seq x y z
N MET A 1 -6.63 -9.06 7.42
CA MET A 1 -7.08 -7.91 6.60
C MET A 1 -6.97 -8.32 5.15
N SER A 2 -7.96 -8.02 4.30
CA SER A 2 -7.86 -8.34 2.86
C SER A 2 -6.94 -7.35 2.13
N SER A 3 -6.43 -7.71 0.95
CA SER A 3 -5.63 -6.81 0.12
C SER A 3 -6.36 -5.49 -0.19
N LYS A 4 -7.67 -5.55 -0.41
CA LYS A 4 -8.51 -4.38 -0.69
C LYS A 4 -8.69 -3.48 0.54
N ASP A 5 -8.92 -4.07 1.71
CA ASP A 5 -9.06 -3.32 2.96
C ASP A 5 -7.74 -2.64 3.34
N PHE A 6 -6.61 -3.33 3.16
CA PHE A 6 -5.28 -2.77 3.35
C PHE A 6 -5.08 -1.52 2.48
N CYS A 7 -5.33 -1.63 1.16
CA CYS A 7 -5.17 -0.51 0.24
C CYS A 7 -6.09 0.68 0.61
N LYS A 8 -7.31 0.39 1.05
CA LYS A 8 -8.29 1.41 1.46
C LYS A 8 -7.82 2.13 2.73
N GLU A 9 -7.46 1.39 3.77
CA GLU A 9 -7.01 1.97 5.04
C GLU A 9 -5.72 2.78 4.87
N LEU A 10 -4.73 2.26 4.14
CA LEU A 10 -3.49 2.97 3.85
C LEU A 10 -3.75 4.30 3.12
N LEU A 11 -4.70 4.32 2.17
CA LEU A 11 -5.10 5.53 1.46
C LEU A 11 -5.71 6.58 2.40
N TYR A 12 -6.64 6.17 3.28
CA TYR A 12 -7.30 7.13 4.17
C TYR A 12 -6.39 7.62 5.30
N ASP A 13 -5.61 6.73 5.90
CA ASP A 13 -4.74 7.01 7.06
C ASP A 13 -3.47 7.77 6.63
N GLN A 14 -2.79 7.31 5.59
CA GLN A 14 -1.47 7.84 5.20
C GLN A 14 -1.45 8.59 3.87
N LYS A 15 -2.58 8.69 3.16
CA LYS A 15 -2.66 9.31 1.84
C LYS A 15 -1.73 8.67 0.81
N VAL A 16 -1.57 7.34 0.87
CA VAL A 16 -0.79 6.56 -0.09
C VAL A 16 -1.73 5.64 -0.86
N ALA A 17 -1.81 5.82 -2.17
CA ALA A 17 -2.62 4.98 -3.05
C ALA A 17 -1.79 3.81 -3.61
N VAL A 18 -2.27 2.60 -3.43
CA VAL A 18 -1.69 1.36 -3.98
C VAL A 18 -2.79 0.51 -4.60
N VAL A 19 -2.42 -0.37 -5.53
CA VAL A 19 -3.38 -1.24 -6.21
C VAL A 19 -3.44 -2.59 -5.50
N PRO A 20 -4.61 -3.09 -5.11
CA PRO A 20 -4.72 -4.43 -4.52
C PRO A 20 -4.33 -5.49 -5.56
N GLY A 21 -3.60 -6.53 -5.14
CA GLY A 21 -3.15 -7.59 -6.04
C GLY A 21 -4.31 -8.35 -6.71
N THR A 22 -5.48 -8.37 -6.07
CA THR A 22 -6.73 -8.92 -6.65
C THR A 22 -7.18 -8.23 -7.94
N ALA A 23 -6.70 -7.01 -8.25
CA ALA A 23 -6.90 -6.37 -9.55
C ALA A 23 -6.22 -7.12 -10.72
N PHE A 24 -5.30 -8.05 -10.41
CA PHE A 24 -4.57 -8.87 -11.37
C PHE A 24 -5.00 -10.36 -11.33
N GLY A 25 -6.06 -10.68 -10.59
CA GLY A 25 -6.56 -12.04 -10.41
C GLY A 25 -6.55 -12.49 -8.95
N GLU A 26 -7.30 -13.55 -8.64
CA GLU A 26 -7.51 -14.03 -7.27
C GLU A 26 -6.20 -14.44 -6.57
N CYS A 27 -5.22 -14.95 -7.31
CA CYS A 27 -3.89 -15.29 -6.79
C CYS A 27 -3.10 -14.08 -6.26
N GLY A 28 -3.55 -12.85 -6.53
CA GLY A 28 -2.95 -11.63 -6.00
C GLY A 28 -3.46 -11.23 -4.61
N GLU A 29 -4.37 -11.99 -4.00
CA GLU A 29 -4.79 -11.73 -2.62
C GLU A 29 -3.59 -11.83 -1.65
N GLY A 30 -3.53 -10.91 -0.69
CA GLY A 30 -2.37 -10.74 0.20
C GLY A 30 -1.23 -9.90 -0.36
N PHE A 31 -1.29 -9.48 -1.63
CA PHE A 31 -0.28 -8.61 -2.26
C PHE A 31 -0.84 -7.25 -2.67
N ILE A 32 0.06 -6.30 -2.90
CA ILE A 32 -0.23 -4.98 -3.47
C ILE A 32 0.76 -4.67 -4.59
N ARG A 33 0.38 -3.77 -5.51
CA ARG A 33 1.25 -3.24 -6.55
C ARG A 33 1.51 -1.75 -6.34
N CYS A 34 2.79 -1.37 -6.40
CA CYS A 34 3.26 0.01 -6.37
C CYS A 34 3.68 0.47 -7.77
N SER A 35 3.42 1.75 -8.08
CA SER A 35 3.95 2.41 -9.28
C SER A 35 5.22 3.17 -8.93
N TYR A 36 6.33 2.88 -9.59
CA TYR A 36 7.60 3.59 -9.42
C TYR A 36 7.81 4.71 -10.45
N ALA A 37 6.81 5.00 -11.29
CA ALA A 37 6.84 6.11 -12.24
C ALA A 37 6.60 7.45 -11.53
N ASN A 38 7.50 7.82 -10.61
CA ASN A 38 7.49 9.08 -9.89
C ASN A 38 8.91 9.48 -9.44
N THR A 39 9.07 10.64 -8.80
CA THR A 39 10.36 11.08 -8.24
C THR A 39 10.83 10.16 -7.11
N ILE A 40 12.16 10.08 -6.90
CA ILE A 40 12.74 9.27 -5.81
C ILE A 40 12.32 9.83 -4.45
N GLU A 41 12.18 11.14 -4.34
CA GLU A 41 11.73 11.86 -3.16
C GLU A 41 10.32 11.44 -2.77
N ASP A 42 9.38 11.44 -3.72
CA ASP A 42 7.99 11.02 -3.45
C ASP A 42 7.91 9.53 -3.10
N ILE A 43 8.73 8.69 -3.76
CA ILE A 43 8.78 7.26 -3.45
C ILE A 43 9.27 7.04 -2.01
N LYS A 44 10.29 7.78 -1.56
CA LYS A 44 10.76 7.71 -0.16
C LYS A 44 9.67 8.13 0.82
N ILE A 45 8.98 9.23 0.56
CA ILE A 45 7.87 9.71 1.41
C ILE A 45 6.75 8.67 1.48
N ALA A 46 6.40 8.03 0.35
CA ALA A 46 5.39 6.98 0.32
C ALA A 46 5.84 5.75 1.14
N LEU A 47 7.11 5.36 1.06
CA LEU A 47 7.66 4.24 1.84
C LEU A 47 7.67 4.53 3.34
N GLU A 48 8.08 5.72 3.78
CA GLU A 48 8.04 6.13 5.19
C GLU A 48 6.61 6.08 5.75
N ARG A 49 5.64 6.55 4.98
CA ARG A 49 4.21 6.48 5.32
C ARG A 49 3.71 5.03 5.43
N ILE A 50 4.11 4.16 4.50
CA ILE A 50 3.79 2.73 4.56
C ILE A 50 4.41 2.11 5.81
N GLU A 51 5.64 2.44 6.17
CA GLU A 51 6.31 1.94 7.37
C GLU A 51 5.53 2.32 8.64
N ILE A 52 5.11 3.59 8.77
CA ILE A 52 4.30 4.07 9.89
C ILE A 52 2.98 3.28 9.99
N PHE A 53 2.29 3.10 8.87
CA PHE A 53 1.06 2.31 8.83
C PHE A 53 1.32 0.86 9.26
N VAL A 54 2.31 0.18 8.67
CA VAL A 54 2.59 -1.22 8.96
C VAL A 54 2.96 -1.41 10.44
N LYS A 55 3.78 -0.53 11.02
CA LYS A 55 4.13 -0.57 12.46
C LYS A 55 2.92 -0.42 13.39
N LYS A 56 1.85 0.25 12.97
CA LYS A 56 0.60 0.38 13.74
C LYS A 56 -0.22 -0.92 13.76
N HIS A 57 -0.04 -1.78 12.76
CA HIS A 57 -0.83 -3.00 12.56
C HIS A 57 -0.05 -4.30 12.84
N ILE A 58 1.29 -4.28 12.81
CA ILE A 58 2.13 -5.40 13.27
C ILE A 58 2.26 -5.30 14.80
N LYS A 59 1.54 -6.16 15.51
CA LYS A 59 1.77 -6.51 16.92
C LYS A 59 2.51 -7.83 17.00
#